data_AF-A0A7S4AC31-F1
#
_entry.id   AF-A0A7S4AC31-F1
#
_cell.length_a   1.000
_cell.length_b   1.000
_cell.length_c   1.000
_cell.angle_alpha   90.00
_cell.angle_beta   90.00
_cell.angle_gamma   90.00
#
_symmetry.space_group_name_H-M   'P 1'
#
loop_
_entity.id
_entity.type
_entity.pdbx_description
1 polymer ?
#
loop_
_entity_poly.entity_id
_entity_poly.type
_entity_poly.pdbx_seq_one_letter_code
_entity_poly.pdbx_strand_id
1 'polypeptide(L)'
;MLGKRSNLLFVPLTIFVAWSTTISLCATQIRADSVEDEYVRQVIEEDQDHYHDEYQYHATDEEAARQQQNFADQEQIRQEKEERAAREASERVAAERERRFEAEVARMNEEQKKLALKQKKIDGKKVRSVLKASERNNLYEVLGIRNLSLKLPPREVNLAGVFRFTIPGVTLLKELSEKDIRKQFRKRAMDVHPDKNRDGRAQEAFVAVEEAASILSDKKLRKQYDLERKLHRSDQVEGYRRAVRTAIAYVWAMTRRTIQVTKTLLGPFFLAGGDSCGTDNIILNK
;
A
#
# COMPACT_ATOMS: atom_id res chain seq x y z
N MET A 1 -7.59 34.24 -11.17
CA MET A 1 -6.43 33.35 -11.37
C MET A 1 -6.80 32.34 -12.43
N LEU A 2 -6.32 32.59 -13.65
CA LEU A 2 -6.64 31.91 -14.90
C LEU A 2 -5.83 30.61 -15.08
N GLY A 3 -6.39 29.68 -15.86
CA GLY A 3 -5.65 28.63 -16.56
C GLY A 3 -6.01 27.21 -16.11
N LYS A 4 -6.29 26.25 -16.98
CA LYS A 4 -6.34 26.22 -18.46
C LYS A 4 -7.05 24.91 -18.81
N ARG A 5 -8.10 24.97 -19.64
CA ARG A 5 -8.68 23.82 -20.36
C ARG A 5 -7.92 23.68 -21.69
N SER A 6 -7.60 22.46 -22.11
CA SER A 6 -7.20 22.12 -23.49
C SER A 6 -7.40 20.61 -23.67
N ASN A 7 -8.47 20.18 -24.36
CA ASN A 7 -8.51 19.94 -25.81
C ASN A 7 -7.45 18.92 -26.25
N LEU A 8 -7.85 17.65 -26.35
CA LEU A 8 -7.08 16.59 -27.02
C LEU A 8 -7.99 15.84 -28.00
N LEU A 9 -8.45 16.57 -29.01
CA LEU A 9 -9.04 16.05 -30.24
C LEU A 9 -8.62 17.04 -31.33
N PHE A 10 -7.40 16.91 -31.87
CA PHE A 10 -6.99 17.54 -33.12
C PHE A 10 -5.65 16.90 -33.58
N VAL A 11 -5.77 16.02 -34.58
CA VAL A 11 -4.87 15.73 -35.73
C VAL A 11 -3.34 15.94 -35.56
N PRO A 12 -2.52 14.97 -36.01
CA PRO A 12 -1.57 15.33 -37.07
C PRO A 12 -1.50 14.28 -38.18
N LEU A 13 -2.25 14.55 -39.25
CA LEU A 13 -1.93 14.17 -40.63
C LEU A 13 -0.88 15.18 -41.14
N THR A 14 0.34 15.17 -40.59
CA THR A 14 1.41 16.10 -41.02
C THR A 14 2.81 15.47 -41.06
N ILE A 15 2.93 14.14 -40.97
CA ILE A 15 4.21 13.43 -41.23
C ILE A 15 4.24 12.88 -42.68
N PHE A 16 3.74 13.67 -43.63
CA PHE A 16 3.88 13.38 -45.06
C PHE A 16 4.38 14.58 -45.88
N VAL A 17 4.69 15.71 -45.22
CA VAL A 17 5.15 16.95 -45.89
C VAL A 17 6.61 17.31 -45.54
N ALA A 18 7.33 16.46 -44.81
CA ALA A 18 8.76 16.65 -44.52
C ALA A 18 9.70 15.94 -45.53
N TRP A 19 9.18 15.45 -46.66
CA TRP A 19 9.96 14.78 -47.72
C TRP A 19 9.78 15.43 -49.10
N SER A 20 9.40 16.71 -49.18
CA SER A 20 9.31 17.43 -50.47
C SER A 20 10.00 18.79 -50.52
N THR A 21 10.75 19.20 -49.50
CA THR A 21 11.45 20.50 -49.46
C THR A 21 12.93 20.40 -49.08
N THR A 22 13.62 19.42 -49.66
CA THR A 22 15.08 19.44 -49.86
C THR A 22 15.44 19.14 -51.32
N ILE A 23 14.56 19.55 -52.24
CA ILE A 23 14.85 19.72 -53.67
C ILE A 23 14.89 21.23 -53.96
N SER A 24 15.89 21.91 -53.41
CA SER A 24 16.31 23.25 -53.85
C SER A 24 17.57 23.65 -53.10
N LEU A 25 18.51 24.21 -53.84
CA LEU A 25 19.87 24.62 -53.44
C LEU A 25 20.90 23.50 -53.27
N CYS A 26 21.27 22.90 -54.40
CA CYS A 26 22.65 23.01 -54.90
C CYS A 26 22.63 22.94 -56.43
N ALA A 27 21.92 23.88 -57.03
CA ALA A 27 22.11 24.25 -58.42
C ALA A 27 22.91 25.55 -58.43
N THR A 28 24.23 25.41 -58.39
CA THR A 28 25.20 26.45 -58.77
C THR A 28 26.24 25.81 -59.66
N GLN A 29 25.96 25.88 -60.95
CA GLN A 29 26.87 26.32 -62.00
C GLN A 29 28.31 25.78 -61.95
N ILE A 30 28.60 24.77 -62.79
CA ILE A 30 29.67 24.90 -63.78
C ILE A 30 29.11 24.36 -65.10
N ARG A 31 28.73 25.29 -65.97
CA ARG A 31 28.70 25.06 -67.41
C ARG A 31 30.09 25.50 -67.89
N ALA A 32 30.91 24.55 -68.30
CA ALA A 32 32.02 24.81 -69.19
C ALA A 32 31.78 23.88 -70.38
N ASP A 33 31.14 24.43 -71.41
CA ASP A 33 31.34 23.95 -72.77
C ASP A 33 32.78 24.33 -73.13
N SER A 34 33.64 23.35 -73.38
CA SER A 34 34.68 23.49 -74.40
C SER A 34 34.96 22.11 -74.99
N VAL A 35 35.23 22.10 -76.28
CA VAL A 35 35.30 20.96 -77.20
C VAL A 35 36.53 20.07 -76.93
N GLU A 36 37.11 20.15 -75.72
CA GLU A 36 38.31 19.43 -75.31
C GLU A 36 38.03 18.13 -74.54
N ASP A 37 36.84 17.95 -73.93
CA ASP A 37 36.52 16.73 -73.15
C ASP A 37 36.17 15.51 -74.02
N GLU A 38 35.67 15.71 -75.23
CA GLU A 38 35.44 14.60 -76.17
C GLU A 38 36.76 14.12 -76.80
N TYR A 39 37.71 15.03 -77.02
CA TYR A 39 39.06 14.68 -77.47
C TYR A 39 39.87 13.97 -76.39
N VAL A 40 39.79 14.41 -75.12
CA VAL A 40 40.45 13.71 -74.01
C VAL A 40 39.80 12.35 -73.75
N ARG A 41 38.48 12.21 -73.91
CA ARG A 41 37.80 10.92 -73.76
C ARG A 41 38.08 9.98 -74.94
N GLN A 42 38.17 10.50 -76.17
CA GLN A 42 38.59 9.73 -77.33
C GLN A 42 40.07 9.38 -77.31
N VAL A 43 40.96 10.24 -76.81
CA VAL A 43 42.37 9.91 -76.63
C VAL A 43 42.58 8.95 -75.46
N ILE A 44 41.77 9.02 -74.40
CA ILE A 44 41.77 8.01 -73.33
C ILE A 44 41.18 6.68 -73.82
N GLU A 45 40.15 6.68 -74.67
CA GLU A 45 39.61 5.47 -75.31
C GLU A 45 40.58 4.92 -76.36
N GLU A 46 41.22 5.75 -77.18
CA GLU A 46 42.23 5.33 -78.17
C GLU A 46 43.55 4.90 -77.50
N ASP A 47 43.97 5.49 -76.38
CA ASP A 47 45.09 4.98 -75.57
C ASP A 47 44.67 3.72 -74.79
N GLN A 48 43.40 3.59 -74.38
CA GLN A 48 42.90 2.33 -73.81
C GLN A 48 42.87 1.21 -74.86
N ASP A 49 42.50 1.53 -76.10
CA ASP A 49 42.46 0.59 -77.22
C ASP A 49 43.87 0.29 -77.78
N HIS A 50 44.80 1.25 -77.74
CA HIS A 50 46.20 1.02 -78.14
C HIS A 50 47.00 0.24 -77.09
N TYR A 51 46.62 0.31 -75.80
CA TYR A 51 47.17 -0.56 -74.74
C TYR A 51 46.38 -1.87 -74.52
N HIS A 52 45.19 -2.05 -75.09
CA HIS A 52 44.43 -3.31 -74.95
C HIS A 52 44.90 -4.43 -75.88
N ASP A 53 45.66 -4.09 -76.94
CA ASP A 53 46.09 -5.07 -77.94
C ASP A 53 47.42 -5.79 -77.64
N GLU A 54 48.11 -5.49 -76.54
CA GLU A 54 49.40 -6.15 -76.23
C GLU A 54 49.38 -7.13 -75.04
N TYR A 55 48.25 -7.29 -74.33
CA TYR A 55 48.13 -8.32 -73.29
C TYR A 55 46.74 -8.94 -73.27
N GLN A 56 46.31 -9.52 -74.39
CA GLN A 56 45.20 -10.47 -74.37
C GLN A 56 45.69 -11.75 -73.69
N TYR A 57 45.64 -11.75 -72.35
CA TYR A 57 45.86 -12.94 -71.54
C TYR A 57 44.77 -13.93 -71.94
N HIS A 58 45.08 -14.88 -72.82
CA HIS A 58 44.23 -16.03 -73.05
C HIS A 58 44.24 -16.84 -71.75
N ALA A 59 43.35 -16.47 -70.83
CA ALA A 59 43.08 -17.27 -69.64
C ALA A 59 42.80 -18.68 -70.14
N THR A 60 43.67 -19.61 -69.77
CA THR A 60 43.51 -21.01 -70.17
C THR A 60 42.13 -21.48 -69.67
N ASP A 61 41.49 -22.42 -70.36
CA ASP A 61 40.20 -22.97 -69.91
C ASP A 61 40.26 -23.46 -68.44
N GLU A 62 41.46 -23.85 -67.98
CA GLU A 62 41.76 -24.16 -66.58
C GLU A 62 41.69 -22.97 -65.62
N GLU A 63 42.17 -21.78 -66.01
CA GLU A 63 42.13 -20.57 -65.18
C GLU A 63 40.70 -20.04 -65.01
N ALA A 64 39.91 -20.07 -66.09
CA ALA A 64 38.49 -19.72 -66.03
C ALA A 64 37.71 -20.71 -65.13
N ALA A 65 38.02 -22.00 -65.20
CA ALA A 65 37.45 -23.01 -64.31
C ALA A 65 37.85 -22.79 -62.84
N ARG A 66 39.11 -22.42 -62.57
CA ARG A 66 39.58 -22.07 -61.20
C ARG A 66 38.90 -20.81 -60.66
N GLN A 67 38.66 -19.80 -61.50
CA GLN A 67 37.93 -18.60 -61.08
C GLN A 67 36.46 -18.90 -60.75
N GLN A 68 35.80 -19.74 -61.54
CA GLN A 68 34.43 -20.21 -61.25
C GLN A 68 34.35 -21.02 -59.96
N GLN A 69 35.33 -21.90 -59.72
CA GLN A 69 35.44 -22.66 -58.47
C GLN A 69 35.68 -21.73 -57.27
N ASN A 70 36.61 -20.78 -57.37
CA ASN A 70 36.86 -19.78 -56.33
C ASN A 70 35.62 -18.93 -56.03
N PHE A 71 34.84 -18.56 -57.04
CA PHE A 71 33.59 -17.84 -56.85
C PHE A 71 32.54 -18.70 -56.14
N ALA A 72 32.35 -19.95 -56.59
CA ALA A 72 31.45 -20.90 -55.94
C ALA A 72 31.83 -21.16 -54.47
N ASP A 73 33.13 -21.35 -54.19
CA ASP A 73 33.66 -21.52 -52.84
C ASP A 73 33.44 -20.26 -51.99
N GLN A 74 33.65 -19.06 -52.55
CA GLN A 74 33.36 -17.80 -51.87
C GLN A 74 31.87 -17.62 -51.54
N GLU A 75 30.98 -18.04 -52.44
CA GLU A 75 29.54 -18.00 -52.20
C GLU A 75 29.10 -19.00 -51.13
N GLN A 76 29.64 -20.21 -51.13
CA GLN A 76 29.41 -21.19 -50.07
C GLN A 76 29.89 -20.67 -48.71
N ILE A 77 31.08 -20.08 -48.66
CA ILE A 77 31.62 -19.45 -47.44
C ILE A 77 30.73 -18.29 -46.97
N ARG A 78 30.19 -17.49 -47.90
CA ARG A 78 29.26 -16.38 -47.58
C ARG A 78 27.96 -16.93 -46.99
N GLN A 79 27.35 -17.92 -47.62
CA GLN A 79 26.12 -18.56 -47.13
C GLN A 79 26.33 -19.22 -45.77
N GLU A 80 27.44 -19.94 -45.56
CA GLU A 80 27.75 -20.57 -44.28
C GLU A 80 27.96 -19.52 -43.18
N LYS A 81 28.63 -18.40 -43.48
CA LYS A 81 28.78 -17.28 -42.54
C LYS A 81 27.43 -16.64 -42.19
N GLU A 82 26.56 -16.43 -43.16
CA GLU A 82 25.20 -15.90 -42.96
C GLU A 82 24.34 -16.84 -42.12
N GLU A 83 24.37 -18.15 -42.40
CA GLU A 83 23.68 -19.16 -41.59
C GLU A 83 24.22 -19.22 -40.16
N ARG A 84 25.55 -19.19 -39.99
CA ARG A 84 26.19 -19.17 -38.67
C ARG A 84 25.78 -17.92 -37.89
N ALA A 85 25.81 -16.76 -38.54
CA ALA A 85 25.34 -15.51 -37.95
C ALA A 85 23.85 -15.57 -37.58
N ALA A 86 23.00 -16.20 -38.41
CA ALA A 86 21.58 -16.40 -38.12
C ALA A 86 21.34 -17.34 -36.94
N ARG A 87 22.11 -18.45 -36.85
CA ARG A 87 22.07 -19.38 -35.71
C ARG A 87 22.50 -18.68 -34.42
N GLU A 88 23.63 -17.99 -34.43
CA GLU A 88 24.12 -17.21 -33.29
C GLU A 88 23.11 -16.12 -32.87
N ALA A 89 22.49 -15.44 -33.83
CA ALA A 89 21.44 -14.45 -33.55
C ALA A 89 20.22 -15.12 -32.89
N SER A 90 19.79 -16.29 -33.38
CA SER A 90 18.67 -17.04 -32.80
C SER A 90 18.97 -17.54 -31.39
N GLU A 91 20.21 -18.00 -31.13
CA GLU A 91 20.68 -18.45 -29.82
C GLU A 91 20.74 -17.29 -28.82
N ARG A 92 21.20 -16.11 -29.24
CA ARG A 92 21.18 -14.89 -28.41
C ARG A 92 19.76 -14.51 -28.00
N VAL A 93 18.83 -14.57 -28.94
CA VAL A 93 17.40 -14.30 -28.67
C VAL A 93 16.82 -15.37 -27.74
N ALA A 94 17.18 -16.64 -27.91
CA ALA A 94 16.76 -17.73 -27.03
C ALA A 94 17.29 -17.53 -25.61
N ALA A 95 18.58 -17.22 -25.45
CA ALA A 95 19.22 -16.95 -24.18
C ALA A 95 18.62 -15.72 -23.47
N GLU A 96 18.25 -14.67 -24.20
CA GLU A 96 17.57 -13.52 -23.62
C GLU A 96 16.16 -13.88 -23.12
N ARG A 97 15.40 -14.68 -23.87
CA ARG A 97 14.07 -15.15 -23.46
C ARG A 97 14.16 -16.02 -22.21
N GLU A 98 15.14 -16.91 -22.13
CA GLU A 98 15.39 -17.75 -20.96
C GLU A 98 15.70 -16.89 -19.72
N ARG A 99 16.64 -15.94 -19.82
CA ARG A 99 16.95 -15.01 -18.73
C ARG A 99 15.74 -14.19 -18.27
N ARG A 100 14.92 -13.71 -19.22
CA ARG A 100 13.68 -12.98 -18.91
C ARG A 100 12.69 -13.87 -18.17
N PHE A 101 12.53 -15.12 -18.62
CA PHE A 101 11.66 -16.10 -17.98
C PHE A 101 12.13 -16.44 -16.56
N GLU A 102 13.42 -16.71 -16.37
CA GLU A 102 14.02 -16.96 -15.06
C GLU A 102 13.85 -15.79 -14.11
N ALA A 103 14.09 -14.56 -14.59
CA ALA A 103 13.88 -13.35 -13.81
C ALA A 103 12.42 -13.19 -13.38
N GLU A 104 11.47 -13.47 -14.27
CA GLU A 104 10.03 -13.41 -13.97
C GLU A 104 9.62 -14.48 -12.94
N VAL A 105 10.11 -15.71 -13.09
CA VAL A 105 9.89 -16.80 -12.13
C VAL A 105 10.46 -16.43 -10.76
N ALA A 106 11.66 -15.85 -10.71
CA ALA A 106 12.28 -15.37 -9.48
C ALA A 106 11.44 -14.25 -8.82
N ARG A 107 10.98 -13.27 -9.61
CA ARG A 107 10.10 -12.20 -9.12
C ARG A 107 8.81 -12.74 -8.56
N MET A 108 8.17 -13.67 -9.25
CA MET A 108 6.94 -14.31 -8.80
C MET A 108 7.16 -15.06 -7.46
N ASN A 109 8.24 -15.81 -7.34
CA ASN A 109 8.60 -16.51 -6.10
C ASN A 109 8.84 -15.53 -4.93
N GLU A 110 9.51 -14.41 -5.18
CA GLU A 110 9.67 -13.36 -4.17
C GLU A 110 8.33 -12.73 -3.76
N GLU A 111 7.44 -12.48 -4.71
CA GLU A 111 6.11 -11.95 -4.44
C GLU A 111 5.28 -12.91 -3.60
N GLN A 112 5.30 -14.21 -3.93
CA GLN A 112 4.67 -15.26 -3.13
C GLN A 112 5.23 -15.29 -1.70
N LYS A 113 6.55 -15.17 -1.54
CA LYS A 113 7.21 -15.08 -0.23
C LYS A 113 6.75 -13.84 0.54
N LYS A 114 6.67 -12.67 -0.11
CA LYS A 114 6.19 -11.41 0.49
C LYS A 114 4.73 -11.53 0.95
N LEU A 115 3.87 -12.13 0.13
CA LEU A 115 2.46 -12.39 0.48
C LEU A 115 2.33 -13.33 1.68
N ALA A 116 3.08 -14.44 1.68
CA ALA A 116 3.13 -15.39 2.79
C ALA A 116 3.58 -14.72 4.11
N LEU A 117 4.59 -13.85 4.06
CA LEU A 117 5.05 -13.10 5.23
C LEU A 117 4.01 -12.08 5.73
N LYS A 118 3.32 -11.38 4.82
CA LYS A 118 2.22 -10.47 5.17
C LYS A 118 1.08 -11.23 5.85
N GLN A 119 0.70 -12.38 5.30
CA GLN A 119 -0.34 -13.23 5.86
C GLN A 119 0.03 -13.72 7.26
N LYS A 120 1.26 -14.23 7.46
CA LYS A 120 1.78 -14.62 8.78
C LYS A 120 1.71 -13.49 9.81
N LYS A 121 2.01 -12.24 9.41
CA LYS A 121 1.89 -11.07 10.30
C LYS A 121 0.44 -10.76 10.67
N ILE A 122 -0.49 -10.87 9.72
CA ILE A 122 -1.93 -10.65 9.97
C ILE A 122 -2.45 -11.71 10.93
N ASP A 123 -2.11 -12.96 10.67
CA ASP A 123 -2.56 -14.11 11.45
C ASP A 123 -2.00 -14.08 12.88
N GLY A 124 -0.71 -13.76 13.03
CA GLY A 124 -0.09 -13.57 14.34
C GLY A 124 -0.69 -12.39 15.13
N LYS A 125 -1.16 -11.32 14.46
CA LYS A 125 -1.89 -10.23 15.13
C LYS A 125 -3.25 -10.69 15.66
N LYS A 126 -3.98 -11.50 14.89
CA LYS A 126 -5.28 -12.06 15.30
C LYS A 126 -5.12 -12.97 16.52
N VAL A 127 -4.17 -13.91 16.46
CA VAL A 127 -3.84 -14.83 17.57
C VAL A 127 -3.42 -14.06 18.81
N ARG A 128 -2.49 -13.10 18.68
CA ARG A 128 -2.07 -12.25 19.80
C ARG A 128 -3.22 -11.47 20.41
N SER A 129 -4.14 -10.96 19.60
CA SER A 129 -5.33 -10.25 20.09
C SER A 129 -6.25 -11.16 20.89
N VAL A 130 -6.41 -12.43 20.49
CA VAL A 130 -7.22 -13.41 21.23
C VAL A 130 -6.57 -13.74 22.56
N LEU A 131 -5.28 -14.08 22.55
CA LEU A 131 -4.56 -14.48 23.76
C LEU A 131 -4.50 -13.35 24.78
N LYS A 132 -4.22 -12.11 24.35
CA LYS A 132 -4.31 -10.92 25.23
C LYS A 132 -5.71 -10.66 25.78
N ALA A 133 -6.77 -11.09 25.10
CA ALA A 133 -8.14 -10.95 25.60
C ALA A 133 -8.48 -12.05 26.60
N SER A 134 -7.97 -13.26 26.38
CA SER A 134 -8.04 -14.39 27.31
C SER A 134 -7.28 -14.09 28.60
N GLU A 135 -6.05 -13.57 28.52
CA GLU A 135 -5.26 -13.10 29.68
C GLU A 135 -6.00 -12.06 30.54
N ARG A 136 -6.89 -11.27 29.93
CA ARG A 136 -7.71 -10.25 30.61
C ARG A 136 -9.08 -10.78 31.08
N ASN A 137 -9.34 -12.09 30.96
CA ASN A 137 -10.64 -12.72 31.20
C ASN A 137 -11.80 -12.00 30.48
N ASN A 138 -11.56 -11.45 29.29
CA ASN A 138 -12.56 -10.73 28.50
C ASN A 138 -13.11 -11.60 27.36
N LEU A 139 -14.07 -12.47 27.69
CA LEU A 139 -14.66 -13.46 26.77
C LEU A 139 -15.33 -12.81 25.56
N TYR A 140 -15.96 -11.64 25.72
CA TYR A 140 -16.55 -10.92 24.60
C TYR A 140 -15.47 -10.46 23.60
N GLU A 141 -14.33 -9.99 24.09
CA GLU A 141 -13.24 -9.53 23.25
C GLU A 141 -12.50 -10.69 22.57
N VAL A 142 -12.41 -11.85 23.23
CA VAL A 142 -11.93 -13.10 22.63
C VAL A 142 -12.74 -13.44 21.38
N LEU A 143 -14.08 -13.37 21.46
CA LEU A 143 -14.99 -13.55 20.32
C LEU A 143 -15.01 -12.36 19.33
N GLY A 144 -14.28 -11.27 19.61
CA GLY A 144 -14.24 -10.07 18.76
C GLY A 144 -15.48 -9.17 18.88
N ILE A 145 -16.27 -9.34 19.93
CA ILE A 145 -17.49 -8.58 20.21
C ILE A 145 -17.12 -7.34 21.03
N ARG A 146 -17.12 -6.16 20.40
CA ARG A 146 -16.78 -4.87 21.04
C ARG A 146 -17.98 -3.95 21.28
N ASN A 147 -19.08 -4.19 20.59
CA ASN A 147 -20.26 -3.33 20.59
C ASN A 147 -21.19 -3.74 21.73
N LEU A 148 -20.97 -3.19 22.92
CA LEU A 148 -21.85 -3.40 24.07
C LEU A 148 -23.05 -2.46 23.95
N SER A 149 -24.27 -3.00 23.93
CA SER A 149 -25.51 -2.22 23.79
C SER A 149 -25.62 -1.11 24.85
N LEU A 150 -25.59 0.16 24.43
CA LEU A 150 -25.81 1.31 25.31
C LEU A 150 -27.24 1.82 25.08
N LYS A 151 -28.11 1.59 26.06
CA LYS A 151 -29.44 2.21 26.15
C LYS A 151 -29.33 3.43 27.05
N LEU A 152 -29.49 4.62 26.48
CA LEU A 152 -29.59 5.85 27.27
C LEU A 152 -31.08 6.11 27.53
N PRO A 153 -31.54 6.10 28.79
CA PRO A 153 -32.92 6.48 29.10
C PRO A 153 -33.13 7.97 28.76
N PRO A 154 -34.37 8.38 28.42
CA PRO A 154 -34.67 9.79 28.24
C PRO A 154 -34.36 10.55 29.54
N ARG A 155 -33.75 11.72 29.41
CA ARG A 155 -33.35 12.56 30.55
C ARG A 155 -33.95 13.95 30.39
N GLU A 156 -34.65 14.40 31.43
CA GLU A 156 -35.05 15.79 31.56
C GLU A 156 -33.87 16.58 32.09
N VAL A 157 -33.46 17.60 31.36
CA VAL A 157 -32.39 18.52 31.75
C VAL A 157 -33.03 19.87 32.00
N ASN A 158 -32.86 20.37 33.23
CA ASN A 158 -33.25 21.71 33.63
C ASN A 158 -31.98 22.55 33.72
N LEU A 159 -31.76 23.42 32.73
CA LEU A 159 -30.65 24.36 32.73
C LEU A 159 -31.07 25.61 33.50
N ALA A 160 -30.44 25.81 34.66
CA ALA A 160 -30.57 27.01 35.50
C ALA A 160 -32.03 27.40 35.87
N GLY A 161 -32.97 26.45 35.91
CA GLY A 161 -34.38 26.70 36.24
C GLY A 161 -35.20 27.39 35.15
N VAL A 162 -34.59 27.80 34.04
CA VAL A 162 -35.25 28.56 32.95
C VAL A 162 -35.49 27.70 31.71
N PHE A 163 -34.60 26.75 31.42
CA PHE A 163 -34.72 25.90 30.22
C PHE A 163 -34.93 24.44 30.60
N ARG A 164 -36.16 23.95 30.40
CA ARG A 164 -36.47 22.51 30.45
C ARG A 164 -36.47 21.94 29.04
N PHE A 165 -35.61 20.97 28.77
CA PHE A 165 -35.67 20.18 27.54
C PHE A 165 -35.52 18.69 27.82
N THR A 166 -36.19 17.90 27.01
CA THR A 166 -36.20 16.44 27.12
C THR A 166 -35.26 15.86 26.07
N ILE A 167 -34.20 15.20 26.51
CA ILE A 167 -33.34 14.44 25.60
C ILE A 167 -34.03 13.08 25.36
N PRO A 168 -34.44 12.75 24.12
CA PRO A 168 -35.02 11.45 23.82
C PRO A 168 -34.00 10.34 24.06
N GLY A 169 -34.46 9.20 24.58
CA GLY A 169 -33.61 8.04 24.81
C GLY A 169 -33.16 7.43 23.48
N VAL A 170 -31.85 7.34 23.26
CA VAL A 170 -31.27 6.74 22.05
C VAL A 170 -30.70 5.37 22.41
N THR A 171 -31.03 4.36 21.59
CA THR A 171 -30.38 3.05 21.63
C THR A 171 -29.30 3.04 20.56
N LEU A 172 -28.04 3.17 20.98
CA LEU A 172 -26.93 3.33 20.04
C LEU A 172 -26.44 1.99 19.45
N LEU A 173 -26.79 0.85 20.06
CA LEU A 173 -26.22 -0.46 19.71
C LEU A 173 -27.21 -1.62 19.97
N LYS A 174 -27.17 -2.64 19.08
CA LYS A 174 -28.02 -3.84 19.10
C LYS A 174 -27.72 -4.73 20.32
N GLU A 175 -28.76 -5.30 20.92
CA GLU A 175 -28.63 -6.32 21.95
C GLU A 175 -27.98 -7.61 21.39
N LEU A 176 -27.02 -8.16 22.13
CA LEU A 176 -26.29 -9.36 21.75
C LEU A 176 -27.15 -10.62 21.91
N SER A 177 -27.72 -11.06 20.79
CA SER A 177 -28.44 -12.34 20.70
C SER A 177 -27.49 -13.54 20.65
N GLU A 178 -27.96 -14.71 21.07
CA GLU A 178 -27.18 -15.96 20.98
C GLU A 178 -26.79 -16.31 19.54
N LYS A 179 -27.65 -16.00 18.57
CA LYS A 179 -27.36 -16.19 17.14
C LYS A 179 -26.15 -15.35 16.72
N ASP A 180 -26.04 -14.12 17.23
CA ASP A 180 -24.91 -13.25 16.96
C ASP A 180 -23.62 -13.79 17.60
N ILE A 181 -23.69 -14.33 18.83
CA ILE A 181 -22.54 -14.97 19.50
C ILE A 181 -22.03 -16.15 18.67
N ARG A 182 -22.92 -17.07 18.26
CA ARG A 182 -22.55 -18.21 17.41
C ARG A 182 -21.96 -17.79 16.07
N LYS A 183 -22.47 -16.70 15.47
CA LYS A 183 -21.92 -16.14 14.23
C LYS A 183 -20.50 -15.62 14.41
N GLN A 184 -20.23 -14.93 15.52
CA GLN A 184 -18.90 -14.42 15.82
C GLN A 184 -17.92 -15.53 16.17
N PHE A 185 -18.36 -16.54 16.91
CA PHE A 185 -17.57 -17.75 17.15
C PHE A 185 -17.10 -18.37 15.84
N ARG A 186 -18.00 -18.65 14.88
CA ARG A 186 -17.60 -19.23 13.59
C ARG A 186 -16.56 -18.38 12.86
N LYS A 187 -16.75 -17.06 12.81
CA LYS A 187 -15.80 -16.14 12.18
C LYS A 187 -14.44 -16.20 12.86
N ARG A 188 -14.43 -16.12 14.19
CA ARG A 188 -13.21 -16.10 14.99
C ARG A 188 -12.46 -17.43 14.93
N ALA A 189 -13.18 -18.55 14.99
CA ALA A 189 -12.64 -19.89 14.85
C ALA A 189 -11.93 -20.07 13.49
N MET A 190 -12.52 -19.60 12.39
CA MET A 190 -11.85 -19.63 11.08
C MET A 190 -10.61 -18.74 10.98
N ASP A 191 -10.56 -17.65 11.76
CA ASP A 191 -9.44 -16.73 11.81
C ASP A 191 -8.24 -17.28 12.59
N VAL A 192 -8.48 -18.08 13.64
CA VAL A 192 -7.42 -18.66 14.50
C VAL A 192 -7.25 -20.17 14.32
N HIS A 193 -7.83 -20.76 13.28
CA HIS A 193 -7.76 -22.20 13.06
C HIS A 193 -6.30 -22.66 12.85
N PRO A 194 -5.82 -23.71 13.54
CA PRO A 194 -4.42 -24.15 13.48
C PRO A 194 -3.98 -24.62 12.08
N ASP A 195 -4.88 -25.17 11.26
CA ASP A 195 -4.58 -25.59 9.89
C ASP A 195 -4.38 -24.40 8.93
N LYS A 196 -5.18 -23.34 9.09
CA LYS A 196 -5.16 -22.18 8.19
C LYS A 196 -4.11 -21.15 8.62
N ASN A 197 -3.85 -21.07 9.92
CA ASN A 197 -2.97 -20.09 10.52
C ASN A 197 -1.58 -20.68 10.75
N ARG A 198 -0.55 -20.01 10.24
CA ARG A 198 0.85 -20.46 10.32
C ARG A 198 1.56 -20.05 11.63
N ASP A 199 0.82 -19.55 12.62
CA ASP A 199 1.35 -19.18 13.94
C ASP A 199 1.28 -20.38 14.90
N GLY A 200 2.39 -20.67 15.60
CA GLY A 200 2.46 -21.82 16.52
C GLY A 200 1.52 -21.69 17.74
N ARG A 201 1.04 -20.49 18.05
CA ARG A 201 0.10 -20.23 19.16
C ARG A 201 -1.38 -20.28 18.72
N ALA A 202 -1.66 -20.63 17.47
CA ALA A 202 -3.01 -20.71 16.95
C ALA A 202 -3.87 -21.72 17.73
N GLN A 203 -3.29 -22.86 18.14
CA GLN A 203 -3.99 -23.87 18.94
C GLN A 203 -4.47 -23.32 20.28
N GLU A 204 -3.60 -22.62 21.02
CA GLU A 204 -3.93 -21.98 22.29
C GLU A 204 -5.05 -20.95 22.12
N ALA A 205 -4.96 -20.13 21.06
CA ALA A 205 -5.99 -19.14 20.76
C ALA A 205 -7.34 -19.78 20.37
N PHE A 206 -7.31 -20.92 19.67
CA PHE A 206 -8.51 -21.66 19.31
C PHE A 206 -9.23 -22.20 20.55
N VAL A 207 -8.48 -22.80 21.48
CA VAL A 207 -9.03 -23.28 22.77
C VAL A 207 -9.66 -22.13 23.55
N ALA A 208 -9.00 -20.98 23.65
CA ALA A 208 -9.57 -19.79 24.30
C ALA A 208 -10.87 -19.31 23.65
N VAL A 209 -10.97 -19.39 22.31
CA VAL A 209 -12.20 -19.03 21.57
C VAL A 209 -13.33 -20.02 21.83
N GLU A 210 -13.03 -21.30 21.93
CA GLU A 210 -13.99 -22.36 22.26
C GLU A 210 -14.52 -22.22 23.69
N GLU A 211 -13.63 -22.00 24.66
CA GLU A 211 -14.00 -21.74 26.05
C GLU A 211 -14.88 -20.49 26.18
N ALA A 212 -14.52 -19.40 25.51
CA ALA A 212 -15.34 -18.19 25.50
C ALA A 212 -16.73 -18.45 24.88
N ALA A 213 -16.80 -19.25 23.82
CA ALA A 213 -18.07 -19.59 23.20
C ALA A 213 -18.94 -20.49 24.07
N SER A 214 -18.36 -21.45 24.80
CA SER A 214 -19.12 -22.36 25.67
C SER A 214 -19.80 -21.58 26.82
N ILE A 215 -19.06 -20.69 27.48
CA ILE A 215 -19.56 -19.85 28.57
C ILE A 215 -20.60 -18.83 28.06
N LEU A 216 -20.32 -18.14 26.94
CA LEU A 216 -21.21 -17.10 26.43
C LEU A 216 -22.46 -17.64 25.72
N SER A 217 -22.46 -18.90 25.31
CA SER A 217 -23.62 -19.55 24.68
C SER A 217 -24.69 -19.93 25.71
N ASP A 218 -24.30 -20.30 26.93
CA ASP A 218 -25.27 -20.58 28.01
C ASP A 218 -25.70 -19.28 28.71
N LYS A 219 -27.01 -19.01 28.73
CA LYS A 219 -27.59 -17.84 29.41
C LYS A 219 -27.23 -17.77 30.89
N LYS A 220 -27.13 -18.90 31.60
CA LYS A 220 -26.83 -18.92 33.04
C LYS A 220 -25.38 -18.53 33.30
N LEU A 221 -24.45 -19.20 32.63
CA LEU A 221 -23.00 -18.93 32.75
C LEU A 221 -22.68 -17.51 32.27
N ARG A 222 -23.27 -17.07 31.16
CA ARG A 222 -23.14 -15.69 30.66
C ARG A 222 -23.59 -14.65 31.69
N LYS A 223 -24.70 -14.88 32.38
CA LYS A 223 -25.18 -13.96 33.44
C LYS A 223 -24.22 -13.87 34.62
N GLN A 224 -23.66 -15.01 35.05
CA GLN A 224 -22.66 -15.05 36.13
C GLN A 224 -21.40 -14.30 35.72
N TYR A 225 -20.88 -14.56 34.53
CA TYR A 225 -19.74 -13.85 33.96
C TYR A 225 -20.00 -12.32 33.84
N ASP A 226 -21.18 -11.93 33.34
CA ASP A 226 -21.56 -10.52 33.21
C ASP A 226 -21.66 -9.82 34.58
N LEU A 227 -22.07 -10.54 35.63
CA LEU A 227 -22.13 -10.03 37.00
C LEU A 227 -20.73 -9.82 37.56
N GLU A 228 -19.88 -10.85 37.51
CA GLU A 228 -18.48 -10.79 37.97
C GLU A 228 -17.72 -9.66 37.27
N ARG A 229 -17.88 -9.55 35.95
CA ARG A 229 -17.29 -8.46 35.15
C ARG A 229 -17.77 -7.07 35.59
N LYS A 230 -19.04 -6.92 35.95
CA LYS A 230 -19.59 -5.64 36.45
C LYS A 230 -19.03 -5.30 37.83
N LEU A 231 -18.91 -6.30 38.72
CA LEU A 231 -18.36 -6.15 40.06
C LEU A 231 -16.89 -5.71 40.03
N HIS A 232 -16.04 -6.41 39.26
CA HIS A 232 -14.65 -5.99 39.09
C HIS A 232 -14.51 -4.58 38.52
N ARG A 233 -15.36 -4.21 37.57
CA ARG A 233 -15.36 -2.84 37.02
C ARG A 233 -15.80 -1.82 38.07
N SER A 234 -16.83 -2.10 38.87
CA SER A 234 -17.28 -1.16 39.92
C SER A 234 -16.21 -0.97 40.98
N ASP A 235 -15.49 -2.02 41.36
CA ASP A 235 -14.43 -1.94 42.36
C ASP A 235 -13.25 -1.08 41.88
N GLN A 236 -12.84 -1.24 40.61
CA GLN A 236 -11.82 -0.39 40.01
C GLN A 236 -12.25 1.08 39.92
N VAL A 237 -13.50 1.33 39.49
CA VAL A 237 -14.04 2.69 39.41
C VAL A 237 -14.15 3.32 40.79
N GLU A 238 -14.54 2.57 41.82
CA GLU A 238 -14.66 3.09 43.17
C GLU A 238 -13.28 3.37 43.79
N GLY A 239 -12.28 2.50 43.54
CA GLY A 239 -10.89 2.77 43.91
C GLY A 239 -10.37 4.07 43.29
N TYR A 240 -10.58 4.28 42.00
CA TYR A 240 -10.23 5.53 41.33
C TYR A 240 -11.00 6.72 41.89
N ARG A 241 -12.31 6.59 42.11
CA ARG A 241 -13.12 7.64 42.73
C ARG A 241 -12.62 8.02 44.12
N ARG A 242 -12.21 7.05 44.94
CA ARG A 242 -11.62 7.30 46.26
C ARG A 242 -10.29 8.05 46.14
N ALA A 243 -9.41 7.64 45.23
CA ALA A 243 -8.14 8.33 44.97
C ALA A 243 -8.36 9.78 44.50
N VAL A 244 -9.31 10.00 43.60
CA VAL A 244 -9.67 11.35 43.13
C VAL A 244 -10.28 12.20 44.25
N ARG A 245 -11.23 11.64 45.02
CA ARG A 245 -11.83 12.34 46.17
C ARG A 245 -10.79 12.76 47.20
N THR A 246 -9.84 11.88 47.52
CA THR A 246 -8.76 12.16 48.48
C THR A 246 -7.78 13.21 47.94
N ALA A 247 -7.42 13.14 46.66
CA ALA A 247 -6.59 14.17 46.02
C ALA A 247 -7.28 15.54 46.01
N ILE A 248 -8.57 15.59 45.66
CA ILE A 248 -9.37 16.82 45.71
C ILE A 248 -9.44 17.35 47.13
N ALA A 249 -9.73 16.49 48.12
CA ALA A 249 -9.78 16.89 49.53
C ALA A 249 -8.42 17.43 50.03
N TYR A 250 -7.31 16.83 49.61
CA TYR A 250 -5.96 17.30 49.92
C TYR A 250 -5.69 18.68 49.33
N VAL A 251 -6.03 18.89 48.04
CA VAL A 251 -5.90 20.19 47.38
C VAL A 251 -6.76 21.25 48.09
N TRP A 252 -8.01 20.92 48.45
CA TRP A 252 -8.89 21.80 49.21
C TRP A 252 -8.35 22.12 50.63
N ALA A 253 -7.71 21.16 51.29
CA ALA A 253 -7.08 21.39 52.59
C ALA A 253 -5.87 22.33 52.47
N MET A 254 -5.07 22.17 51.41
CA MET A 254 -3.91 23.01 51.12
C MET A 254 -4.33 24.45 50.80
N THR A 255 -5.34 24.63 49.94
CA THR A 255 -5.88 25.96 49.60
C THR A 255 -6.51 26.65 50.81
N ARG A 256 -7.21 25.91 51.68
CA ARG A 256 -7.75 26.47 52.92
C ARG A 256 -6.65 26.96 53.87
N ARG A 257 -5.53 26.23 53.98
CA ARG A 257 -4.36 26.65 54.77
C ARG A 257 -3.66 27.89 54.20
N THR A 258 -3.48 27.96 52.88
CA THR A 258 -2.86 29.14 52.27
C THR A 258 -3.74 30.37 52.42
N ILE A 259 -5.06 30.24 52.24
CA ILE A 259 -6.03 31.33 52.49
C ILE A 259 -6.01 31.78 53.96
N GLN A 260 -5.84 30.86 54.92
CA GLN A 260 -5.71 31.22 56.33
C GLN A 260 -4.41 31.99 56.60
N VAL A 261 -3.26 31.51 56.10
CA VAL A 261 -1.95 32.17 56.28
C VAL A 261 -1.92 33.54 55.61
N THR A 262 -2.48 33.68 54.40
CA THR A 262 -2.57 34.98 53.73
C THR A 262 -3.50 35.93 54.47
N LYS A 263 -4.62 35.47 55.04
CA LYS A 263 -5.47 36.30 55.94
C LYS A 263 -4.71 36.79 57.17
N THR A 264 -3.84 35.97 57.77
CA THR A 264 -3.05 36.35 58.95
C THR A 264 -1.90 37.31 58.60
N LEU A 265 -1.29 37.17 57.42
CA LEU A 265 -0.15 37.99 56.99
C LEU A 265 -0.56 39.34 56.36
N LEU A 266 -1.65 39.37 55.59
CA LEU A 266 -2.11 40.58 54.88
C LEU A 266 -3.17 41.38 55.65
N GLY A 267 -3.62 40.88 56.80
CA GLY A 267 -4.63 41.53 57.64
C GLY A 267 -6.01 41.64 56.95
N PRO A 268 -7.03 42.17 57.65
CA PRO A 268 -8.43 42.20 57.19
C PRO A 268 -8.69 43.06 55.93
N PHE A 269 -7.68 43.72 55.36
CA PHE A 269 -7.81 44.61 54.22
C PHE A 269 -7.72 43.92 52.84
N PHE A 270 -7.25 42.67 52.75
CA PHE A 270 -6.97 42.04 51.45
C PHE A 270 -8.06 41.10 50.89
N LEU A 271 -9.12 40.80 51.65
CA LEU A 271 -10.24 39.94 51.20
C LEU A 271 -11.61 40.57 51.41
N ALA A 272 -11.69 41.90 51.48
CA ALA A 272 -12.95 42.64 51.37
C ALA A 272 -13.31 42.80 49.88
N GLY A 273 -13.76 41.72 49.25
CA GLY A 273 -14.14 41.76 47.84
C GLY A 273 -14.60 40.41 47.30
N GLY A 274 -15.74 39.90 47.80
CA GLY A 274 -16.44 38.81 47.12
C GLY A 274 -17.03 37.71 48.01
N ASP A 275 -17.67 38.05 49.13
CA ASP A 275 -18.59 37.12 49.79
C ASP A 275 -19.93 37.10 49.04
N SER A 276 -20.05 36.27 48.00
CA SER A 276 -21.35 35.83 47.47
C SER A 276 -21.23 34.54 46.65
N CYS A 277 -20.95 33.42 47.32
CA CYS A 277 -21.42 32.13 46.81
C CYS A 277 -21.87 31.27 48.00
N GLY A 278 -23.19 31.26 48.21
CA GLY A 278 -23.86 30.58 49.30
C GLY A 278 -23.54 29.09 49.32
N THR A 279 -22.94 28.66 50.42
CA THR A 279 -22.94 27.26 50.84
C THR A 279 -24.31 26.95 51.44
N ASP A 280 -25.28 26.64 50.59
CA ASP A 280 -26.48 25.94 51.05
C ASP A 280 -26.17 24.45 51.18
N ASN A 281 -26.47 23.95 52.38
CA ASN A 281 -26.42 22.56 52.81
C ASN A 281 -26.90 21.58 51.72
N ILE A 282 -25.96 20.82 51.13
CA ILE A 282 -26.30 19.53 50.55
C ILE A 282 -26.12 18.49 51.66
N ILE A 283 -27.23 18.23 52.34
CA ILE A 283 -27.44 17.08 53.21
C ILE A 283 -27.25 15.83 52.35
N LEU A 284 -26.10 15.16 52.50
CA LEU A 284 -25.89 13.79 52.04
C LEU A 284 -26.68 12.86 52.95
N ASN A 285 -27.90 12.54 52.54
CA ASN A 285 -28.71 11.52 53.20
C ASN A 285 -28.15 10.12 52.93
N LYS A 286 -28.32 9.30 53.97
CA LYS A 286 -27.87 7.93 54.17
C LYS A 286 -28.60 6.92 53.28
#